data_AF-A0AAP2Z766-F1
#
_entry.id   AF-A0AAP2Z766-F1
#
_cell.length_a   1.000
_cell.length_b   1.000
_cell.length_c   1.000
_cell.angle_alpha   90.00
_cell.angle_beta   90.00
_cell.angle_gamma   90.00
#
_symmetry.space_group_name_H-M   'P 1'
#
loop_
_entity.id
_entity.type
_entity.pdbx_description
1 polymer ?
#
loop_
_entity_poly.entity_id
_entity_poly.type
_entity_poly.pdbx_seq_one_letter_code
_entity_poly.pdbx_strand_id
1 'polypeptide(L)'
;MTGRQTQFYIDIVYGIGFSVGFGYLLFVGMDPRVAAFQGGLVLGYFLRVWENMSVYEQILEEEIAEEAEAAVAEEAEAAVADEVAERVPGEAQTQVEREVEAQVEDEVSAEVEAQVEDEVSAEVEAQVPEEVPAAVKERVDEVVEKRVDEKLETQIDDRDETSLAHSNDSHRSDDSA
;
A
#
# COMPACT_ATOMS: atom_id res chain seq x y z
N MET A 1 -11.81 -47.17 14.27
CA MET A 1 -12.85 -46.96 15.29
C MET A 1 -14.00 -47.97 15.26
N THR A 2 -14.36 -48.56 14.12
CA THR A 2 -15.55 -49.41 13.93
C THR A 2 -15.60 -50.71 14.76
N GLY A 3 -14.44 -51.33 15.04
CA GLY A 3 -14.39 -52.58 15.81
C GLY A 3 -14.76 -52.42 17.29
N ARG A 4 -14.39 -51.29 17.91
CA ARG A 4 -14.62 -51.02 19.35
C ARG A 4 -16.06 -50.60 19.63
N GLN A 5 -16.65 -49.76 18.78
CA GLN A 5 -18.04 -49.32 18.88
C GLN A 5 -19.04 -50.49 18.73
N THR A 6 -18.70 -51.45 17.87
CA THR A 6 -19.47 -52.68 17.69
C THR A 6 -19.43 -53.54 18.96
N GLN A 7 -18.28 -53.63 19.62
CA GLN A 7 -18.11 -54.40 20.85
C GLN A 7 -18.90 -53.81 22.03
N PHE A 8 -18.95 -52.49 22.16
CA PHE A 8 -19.79 -51.81 23.13
C PHE A 8 -21.28 -52.06 22.92
N TYR A 9 -21.75 -51.94 21.68
CA TYR A 9 -23.16 -52.16 21.35
C TYR A 9 -23.59 -53.61 21.62
N ILE A 10 -22.72 -54.55 21.26
CA ILE A 10 -22.86 -55.96 21.60
C ILE A 10 -23.00 -56.12 23.12
N ASP A 11 -22.08 -55.55 23.90
CA ASP A 11 -22.13 -55.64 25.36
C ASP A 11 -23.40 -54.97 25.95
N ILE A 12 -23.91 -53.88 25.39
CA ILE A 12 -25.19 -53.31 25.87
C ILE A 12 -26.39 -54.24 25.59
N VAL A 13 -26.49 -54.75 24.36
CA VAL A 13 -27.63 -55.58 23.94
C VAL A 13 -27.68 -56.90 24.71
N TYR A 14 -26.51 -57.55 24.89
CA TYR A 14 -26.43 -58.76 25.70
C TYR A 14 -26.72 -58.48 27.19
N GLY A 15 -26.33 -57.31 27.70
CA GLY A 15 -26.63 -56.91 29.08
C GLY A 15 -28.11 -56.71 29.36
N ILE A 16 -28.81 -56.05 28.43
CA ILE A 16 -30.26 -55.87 28.49
C ILE A 16 -30.95 -57.23 28.41
N GLY A 17 -30.54 -58.08 27.46
CA GLY A 17 -31.09 -59.43 27.33
C GLY A 17 -30.91 -60.28 28.60
N PHE A 18 -29.72 -60.23 29.20
CA PHE A 18 -29.39 -60.95 30.43
C PHE A 18 -30.20 -60.41 31.63
N SER A 19 -30.36 -59.09 31.73
CA SER A 19 -31.13 -58.44 32.81
C SER A 19 -32.63 -58.75 32.72
N VAL A 20 -33.21 -58.75 31.51
CA VAL A 20 -34.60 -59.15 31.27
C VAL A 20 -34.80 -60.63 31.60
N GLY A 21 -33.85 -61.49 31.20
CA GLY A 21 -33.88 -62.92 31.54
C GLY A 21 -33.83 -63.17 33.05
N PHE A 22 -32.96 -62.47 33.76
CA PHE A 22 -32.88 -62.53 35.22
C PHE A 22 -34.19 -62.06 35.90
N GLY A 23 -34.75 -60.93 35.45
CA GLY A 23 -36.03 -60.40 35.96
C GLY A 23 -37.20 -61.36 35.72
N TYR A 24 -37.24 -62.01 34.55
CA TYR A 24 -38.24 -63.03 34.24
C TYR A 24 -38.14 -64.22 35.20
N LEU A 25 -36.94 -64.72 35.46
CA LEU A 25 -36.76 -65.86 36.35
C LEU A 25 -37.09 -65.54 37.82
N LEU A 26 -36.85 -64.31 38.28
CA LEU A 26 -37.32 -63.86 39.61
C LEU A 26 -38.85 -63.94 39.72
N PHE A 27 -39.57 -63.60 38.66
CA PHE A 27 -41.03 -63.64 38.62
C PHE A 27 -41.60 -65.07 38.61
N VAL A 28 -40.88 -66.03 38.01
CA VAL A 28 -41.29 -67.45 37.91
C VAL A 28 -41.01 -68.24 39.20
N GLY A 29 -40.39 -67.63 40.21
CA GLY A 29 -40.14 -68.28 41.51
C GLY A 29 -38.85 -69.09 41.52
N MET A 30 -37.71 -68.41 41.32
CA MET A 30 -36.37 -69.01 41.35
C MET A 30 -35.90 -69.35 42.78
N ASP A 31 -35.10 -70.41 42.92
CA ASP A 31 -34.39 -70.72 44.17
C ASP A 31 -33.45 -69.55 44.57
N PRO A 32 -33.47 -69.11 45.85
CA PRO A 32 -32.63 -68.00 46.33
C PRO A 32 -31.13 -68.15 46.04
N ARG A 33 -30.61 -69.38 45.97
CA ARG A 33 -29.19 -69.65 45.68
C ARG A 33 -28.83 -69.35 44.23
N VAL A 34 -29.74 -69.69 43.31
CA VAL A 34 -29.57 -69.39 41.89
C VAL A 34 -29.75 -67.89 41.65
N ALA A 35 -30.66 -67.25 42.38
CA ALA A 35 -30.88 -65.81 42.31
C ALA A 35 -29.65 -65.02 42.77
N ALA A 36 -28.98 -65.45 43.84
CA ALA A 36 -27.74 -64.83 44.31
C ALA A 36 -26.59 -64.98 43.30
N PHE A 37 -26.45 -66.16 42.69
CA PHE A 37 -25.42 -66.40 41.67
C PHE A 37 -25.66 -65.57 40.40
N GLN A 38 -26.88 -65.61 39.86
CA GLN A 38 -27.23 -64.85 38.65
C GLN A 38 -27.23 -63.34 38.91
N GLY A 39 -27.67 -62.89 40.09
CA GLY A 39 -27.60 -61.49 40.48
C GLY A 39 -26.17 -60.96 40.52
N GLY A 40 -25.21 -61.77 40.99
CA GLY A 40 -23.78 -61.45 40.92
C GLY A 40 -23.27 -61.33 39.49
N LEU A 41 -23.73 -62.20 38.57
CA LEU A 41 -23.39 -62.10 37.15
C LEU A 41 -23.98 -60.84 36.50
N VAL A 42 -25.23 -60.47 36.80
CA VAL A 42 -25.86 -59.24 36.30
C VAL A 42 -25.10 -58.02 36.82
N LEU A 43 -24.77 -58.00 38.11
CA LEU A 43 -24.03 -56.89 38.73
C LEU A 43 -22.61 -56.78 38.18
N GLY A 44 -21.89 -57.89 38.02
CA GLY A 44 -20.57 -57.91 37.41
C GLY A 44 -20.60 -57.46 35.95
N TYR A 45 -21.65 -57.84 35.22
CA TYR A 45 -21.87 -57.36 33.86
C TYR A 45 -22.11 -55.85 33.81
N PHE A 46 -22.95 -55.34 34.71
CA PHE A 46 -23.21 -53.91 34.82
C PHE A 46 -21.93 -53.11 35.12
N LEU A 47 -21.11 -53.57 36.05
CA LEU A 47 -19.82 -52.95 36.37
C LEU A 47 -18.86 -52.98 35.17
N ARG A 48 -18.80 -54.09 34.42
CA ARG A 48 -18.00 -54.20 33.20
C ARG A 48 -18.45 -53.23 32.11
N VAL A 49 -19.75 -53.09 31.91
CA VAL A 49 -20.32 -52.12 30.94
C VAL A 49 -20.04 -50.69 31.38
N TRP A 50 -20.13 -50.41 32.68
CA TRP A 50 -19.87 -49.10 33.24
C TRP A 50 -18.40 -48.68 33.11
N GLU A 51 -17.46 -49.57 33.40
CA GLU A 51 -16.02 -49.35 33.16
C GLU A 51 -15.72 -49.13 31.68
N ASN A 52 -16.33 -49.94 30.83
CA ASN A 52 -16.24 -49.77 29.39
C ASN A 52 -16.72 -48.38 28.96
N MET A 53 -17.87 -47.90 29.47
CA MET A 53 -18.42 -46.56 29.19
C MET A 53 -17.43 -45.44 29.53
N SER A 54 -16.85 -45.44 30.73
CA SER A 54 -15.96 -44.36 31.16
C SER A 54 -14.66 -44.30 30.36
N VAL A 55 -14.15 -45.45 29.91
CA VAL A 55 -12.99 -45.53 29.02
C VAL A 55 -13.35 -45.09 27.59
N TYR A 56 -14.59 -45.33 27.13
CA TYR A 56 -15.06 -44.84 25.83
C TYR A 56 -15.12 -43.31 25.77
N GLU A 57 -15.66 -42.65 26.80
CA GLU A 57 -15.75 -41.19 26.84
C GLU A 57 -14.36 -40.55 26.76
N GLN A 58 -13.40 -41.04 27.55
CA GLN A 58 -12.06 -40.47 27.61
C GLN A 58 -11.30 -40.54 26.27
N ILE A 59 -11.35 -41.69 25.57
CA ILE A 59 -10.61 -41.86 24.31
C ILE A 59 -11.32 -41.15 23.16
N LEU A 60 -12.66 -41.13 23.17
CA LEU A 60 -13.44 -40.47 22.14
C LEU A 60 -13.29 -38.96 22.20
N GLU A 61 -13.23 -38.38 23.39
CA GLU A 61 -12.96 -36.96 23.58
C GLU A 61 -11.58 -36.56 23.05
N GLU A 62 -10.55 -37.38 23.28
CA GLU A 62 -9.18 -37.08 22.84
C GLU A 62 -9.04 -37.11 21.31
N GLU A 63 -9.54 -38.16 20.64
CA GLU A 63 -9.47 -38.24 19.17
C GLU A 63 -10.35 -37.16 18.48
N ILE A 64 -11.55 -36.89 19.00
CA ILE A 64 -12.42 -35.84 18.44
C ILE A 64 -11.84 -34.45 18.68
N ALA A 65 -11.24 -34.21 19.85
CA ALA A 65 -10.61 -32.93 20.16
C ALA A 65 -9.45 -32.65 19.21
N GLU A 66 -8.56 -33.63 18.97
CA GLU A 66 -7.44 -33.46 18.05
C GLU A 66 -7.92 -33.21 16.61
N GLU A 67 -8.91 -33.97 16.13
CA GLU A 67 -9.46 -33.78 14.78
C GLU A 67 -10.19 -32.44 14.64
N ALA A 68 -10.95 -32.03 15.65
CA ALA A 68 -11.64 -30.75 15.67
C ALA A 68 -10.66 -29.57 15.75
N GLU A 69 -9.62 -29.67 16.57
CA GLU A 69 -8.56 -28.67 16.65
C GLU A 69 -7.82 -28.54 15.31
N ALA A 70 -7.47 -29.65 14.68
CA ALA A 70 -6.81 -29.65 13.37
C ALA A 70 -7.70 -29.02 12.28
N ALA A 71 -8.98 -29.38 12.23
CA ALA A 71 -9.92 -28.83 11.27
C ALA A 71 -10.13 -27.32 11.47
N VAL A 72 -10.29 -26.87 12.73
CA VAL A 72 -10.42 -25.44 13.05
C VAL A 72 -9.15 -24.68 12.72
N ALA A 73 -7.96 -25.26 12.98
CA ALA A 73 -6.70 -24.63 12.62
C ALA A 73 -6.55 -24.45 11.11
N GLU A 74 -6.86 -25.47 10.31
CA GLU A 74 -6.82 -25.39 8.85
C GLU A 74 -7.80 -24.34 8.30
N GLU A 75 -9.05 -24.34 8.79
CA GLU A 75 -10.07 -23.37 8.36
C GLU A 75 -9.68 -21.94 8.76
N ALA A 76 -9.15 -21.74 9.97
CA ALA A 76 -8.69 -20.43 10.42
C ALA A 76 -7.49 -19.93 9.61
N GLU A 77 -6.51 -20.79 9.32
CA GLU A 77 -5.35 -20.43 8.49
C GLU A 77 -5.78 -20.04 7.07
N ALA A 78 -6.68 -20.82 6.45
CA ALA A 78 -7.20 -20.51 5.11
C ALA A 78 -7.98 -19.19 5.09
N ALA A 79 -8.89 -18.98 6.05
CA ALA A 79 -9.68 -17.76 6.14
C ALA A 79 -8.80 -16.51 6.35
N VAL A 80 -7.78 -16.61 7.21
CA VAL A 80 -6.83 -15.51 7.43
C VAL A 80 -5.98 -15.27 6.19
N ALA A 81 -5.51 -16.33 5.51
CA ALA A 81 -4.71 -16.18 4.29
C ALA A 81 -5.50 -15.49 3.17
N ASP A 82 -6.76 -15.88 2.96
CA ASP A 82 -7.63 -15.27 1.95
C ASP A 82 -7.93 -13.80 2.28
N GLU A 83 -8.32 -13.49 3.53
CA GLU A 83 -8.61 -12.11 3.92
C GLU A 83 -7.37 -11.21 3.83
N VAL A 84 -6.19 -11.71 4.24
CA VAL A 84 -4.94 -10.97 4.09
C VAL A 84 -4.57 -10.75 2.63
N ALA A 85 -4.71 -11.78 1.79
CA ALA A 85 -4.37 -11.69 0.37
C ALA A 85 -5.27 -10.73 -0.42
N GLU A 86 -6.56 -10.64 -0.06
CA GLU A 86 -7.49 -9.75 -0.76
C GLU A 86 -7.45 -8.32 -0.22
N ARG A 87 -7.41 -8.16 1.10
CA ARG A 87 -7.65 -6.86 1.75
C ARG A 87 -6.41 -6.00 1.89
N VAL A 88 -5.29 -6.61 2.30
CA VAL A 88 -4.04 -5.88 2.56
C VAL A 88 -3.49 -5.17 1.32
N PRO A 89 -3.39 -5.79 0.13
CA PRO A 89 -2.84 -5.08 -1.02
C PRO A 89 -3.71 -3.89 -1.45
N GLY A 90 -5.04 -4.02 -1.41
CA GLY A 90 -5.95 -2.93 -1.76
C GLY A 90 -5.89 -1.76 -0.78
N GLU A 91 -5.93 -2.06 0.53
CA GLU A 91 -5.84 -1.04 1.58
C GLU A 91 -4.47 -0.37 1.60
N ALA A 92 -3.38 -1.14 1.47
CA ALA A 92 -2.02 -0.61 1.42
C ALA A 92 -1.80 0.25 0.18
N GLN A 93 -2.22 -0.19 -1.01
CA GLN A 93 -2.08 0.60 -2.23
C GLN A 93 -2.84 1.92 -2.13
N THR A 94 -4.09 1.88 -1.64
CA THR A 94 -4.90 3.09 -1.50
C THR A 94 -4.31 4.05 -0.46
N GLN A 95 -3.78 3.52 0.65
CA GLN A 95 -3.18 4.35 1.69
C GLN A 95 -1.88 4.99 1.20
N VAL A 96 -1.02 4.21 0.54
CA VAL A 96 0.23 4.70 -0.06
C VAL A 96 -0.04 5.73 -1.15
N GLU A 97 -0.97 5.48 -2.08
CA GLU A 97 -1.33 6.48 -3.11
C GLU A 97 -1.77 7.79 -2.47
N ARG A 98 -2.68 7.74 -1.48
CA ARG A 98 -3.21 8.94 -0.85
C ARG A 98 -2.14 9.72 -0.07
N GLU A 99 -1.24 9.01 0.60
CA GLU A 99 -0.18 9.63 1.41
C GLU A 99 0.95 10.17 0.53
N VAL A 100 1.30 9.49 -0.56
CA VAL A 100 2.27 9.97 -1.54
C VAL A 100 1.70 11.16 -2.32
N GLU A 101 0.45 11.09 -2.79
CA GLU A 101 -0.18 12.19 -3.53
C GLU A 101 -0.24 13.45 -2.65
N ALA A 102 -0.71 13.34 -1.41
CA ALA A 102 -0.76 14.48 -0.49
C ALA A 102 0.63 15.05 -0.17
N GLN A 103 1.61 14.22 0.17
CA GLN A 103 2.96 14.71 0.50
C GLN A 103 3.67 15.29 -0.73
N VAL A 104 3.55 14.66 -1.89
CA VAL A 104 4.20 15.15 -3.11
C VAL A 104 3.55 16.45 -3.55
N GLU A 105 2.23 16.56 -3.55
CA GLU A 105 1.54 17.76 -4.00
C GLU A 105 1.82 18.94 -3.06
N ASP A 106 1.74 18.75 -1.74
CA ASP A 106 1.97 19.84 -0.79
C ASP A 106 3.46 20.21 -0.65
N GLU A 107 4.35 19.23 -0.49
CA GLU A 107 5.75 19.48 -0.16
C GLU A 107 6.55 19.89 -1.40
N VAL A 108 6.38 19.19 -2.53
CA VAL A 108 7.09 19.54 -3.77
C VAL A 108 6.56 20.83 -4.34
N SER A 109 5.24 21.08 -4.33
CA SER A 109 4.73 22.33 -4.89
C SER A 109 5.19 23.52 -4.07
N ALA A 110 5.13 23.45 -2.73
CA ALA A 110 5.59 24.55 -1.88
C ALA A 110 7.11 24.77 -1.96
N GLU A 111 7.91 23.70 -1.96
CA GLU A 111 9.36 23.81 -2.02
C GLU A 111 9.87 24.28 -3.39
N VAL A 112 9.24 23.83 -4.48
CA VAL A 112 9.56 24.31 -5.83
C VAL A 112 9.11 25.76 -6.02
N GLU A 113 7.92 26.16 -5.58
CA GLU A 113 7.48 27.56 -5.69
C GLU A 113 8.44 28.48 -4.93
N ALA A 114 8.76 28.14 -3.68
CA ALA A 114 9.65 28.95 -2.86
C ALA A 114 11.08 29.04 -3.42
N GLN A 115 11.68 27.90 -3.80
CA GLN A 115 13.04 27.91 -4.37
C GLN A 115 13.09 28.64 -5.70
N VAL A 116 12.12 28.41 -6.61
CA VAL A 116 12.11 29.08 -7.91
C VAL A 116 11.90 30.58 -7.73
N GLU A 117 10.99 31.00 -6.85
CA GLU A 117 10.73 32.42 -6.62
C GLU A 117 11.96 33.11 -6.00
N ASP A 118 12.56 32.54 -4.97
CA ASP A 118 13.74 33.11 -4.31
C ASP A 118 14.98 33.12 -5.21
N GLU A 119 15.27 32.00 -5.88
CA GLU A 119 16.49 31.83 -6.68
C GLU A 119 16.42 32.66 -7.97
N VAL A 120 15.27 32.67 -8.67
CA VAL A 120 15.09 33.51 -9.86
C VAL A 120 15.06 34.98 -9.49
N SER A 121 14.38 35.36 -8.40
CA SER A 121 14.35 36.75 -7.97
C SER A 121 15.74 37.27 -7.59
N ALA A 122 16.52 36.47 -6.85
CA ALA A 122 17.89 36.80 -6.48
C ALA A 122 18.82 36.90 -7.71
N GLU A 123 18.73 35.95 -8.65
CA GLU A 123 19.49 35.95 -9.90
C GLU A 123 19.17 37.20 -10.75
N VAL A 124 17.88 37.53 -10.88
CA VAL A 124 17.41 38.71 -11.62
C VAL A 124 17.86 40.00 -10.93
N GLU A 125 17.71 40.13 -9.61
CA GLU A 125 18.17 41.30 -8.86
C GLU A 125 19.70 41.47 -8.90
N ALA A 126 20.46 40.38 -8.99
CA ALA A 126 21.93 40.44 -9.04
C ALA A 126 22.46 40.75 -10.45
N GLN A 127 21.92 40.09 -11.48
CA GLN A 127 22.52 40.16 -12.83
C GLN A 127 21.96 41.30 -13.68
N VAL A 128 20.67 41.60 -13.58
CA VAL A 128 20.02 42.63 -14.42
C VAL A 128 20.60 44.04 -14.23
N PRO A 129 20.92 44.52 -13.00
CA PRO A 129 21.47 45.86 -12.81
C PRO A 129 22.89 46.04 -13.33
N GLU A 130 23.65 44.97 -13.52
CA GLU A 130 25.02 45.01 -14.04
C GLU A 130 25.01 44.84 -15.56
N GLU A 131 24.34 43.80 -16.07
CA GLU A 131 24.40 43.45 -17.48
C GLU A 131 23.58 44.38 -18.38
N VAL A 132 22.38 44.79 -17.95
CA VAL A 132 21.51 45.62 -18.79
C VAL A 132 22.09 47.01 -19.02
N PRO A 133 22.59 47.75 -18.00
CA PRO A 133 23.18 49.06 -18.23
C PRO A 133 24.45 48.99 -19.08
N ALA A 134 25.27 47.95 -18.90
CA ALA A 134 26.47 47.75 -19.70
C ALA A 134 26.12 47.53 -21.18
N ALA A 135 25.21 46.60 -21.46
CA ALA A 135 24.77 46.30 -22.83
C ALA A 135 24.04 47.50 -23.48
N VAL A 136 23.20 48.20 -22.72
CA VAL A 136 22.52 49.42 -23.21
C VAL A 136 23.53 50.51 -23.51
N LYS A 137 24.52 50.73 -22.64
CA LYS A 137 25.54 51.75 -22.83
C LYS A 137 26.38 51.46 -24.07
N GLU A 138 26.87 50.24 -24.24
CA GLU A 138 27.65 49.83 -25.41
C GLU A 138 26.87 50.05 -26.71
N ARG A 139 25.59 49.64 -26.75
CA ARG A 139 24.75 49.88 -27.93
C ARG A 139 24.46 51.35 -28.17
N VAL A 140 24.21 52.12 -27.13
CA VAL A 140 23.94 53.56 -27.28
C VAL A 140 25.19 54.27 -27.80
N ASP A 141 26.37 53.94 -27.25
CA ASP A 141 27.64 54.52 -27.69
C ASP A 141 27.91 54.18 -29.17
N GLU A 142 27.75 52.92 -29.59
CA GLU A 142 27.94 52.51 -31.00
C GLU A 142 26.97 53.24 -31.96
N VAL A 143 25.69 53.34 -31.57
CA VAL A 143 24.66 53.98 -32.39
C VAL A 143 24.87 55.50 -32.46
N VAL A 144 25.29 56.12 -31.35
CA VAL A 144 25.57 57.56 -31.29
C VAL A 144 26.80 57.89 -32.11
N GLU A 145 27.91 57.15 -31.98
CA GLU A 145 29.12 57.36 -32.79
C GLU A 145 28.78 57.29 -34.28
N LYS A 146 28.20 56.18 -34.75
CA LYS A 146 27.84 56.02 -36.18
C LYS A 146 26.98 57.18 -36.69
N ARG A 147 25.96 57.59 -35.94
CA ARG A 147 25.09 58.70 -36.37
C ARG A 147 25.77 60.06 -36.35
N VAL A 148 26.66 60.30 -35.38
CA VAL A 148 27.39 61.56 -35.28
C VAL A 148 28.41 61.65 -36.41
N ASP A 149 29.17 60.59 -36.67
CA ASP A 149 30.12 60.52 -37.78
C ASP A 149 29.43 60.72 -39.12
N GLU A 150 28.39 59.93 -39.41
CA GLU A 150 27.65 60.01 -40.67
C GLU A 150 27.05 61.41 -40.92
N LYS A 151 26.57 62.07 -39.85
CA LYS A 151 26.02 63.43 -39.90
C LYS A 151 27.09 64.53 -39.97
N LEU A 152 28.28 64.29 -39.44
CA LEU A 152 29.41 65.23 -39.55
C LEU A 152 30.03 65.15 -40.94
N GLU A 153 30.23 63.95 -41.48
CA GLU A 153 30.69 63.76 -42.86
C GLU A 153 29.76 64.45 -43.85
N THR A 154 28.45 64.20 -43.79
CA THR A 154 27.49 64.88 -44.70
C THR A 154 27.51 66.40 -44.56
N GLN A 155 27.60 66.95 -43.35
CA GLN A 155 27.67 68.40 -43.16
C GLN A 155 28.99 69.02 -43.63
N ILE A 156 30.10 68.29 -43.51
CA ILE A 156 31.42 68.75 -44.00
C ILE A 156 31.42 68.72 -45.52
N ASP A 157 30.97 67.63 -46.14
CA ASP A 157 30.83 67.53 -47.60
C ASP A 157 29.92 68.64 -48.16
N ASP A 158 28.74 68.84 -47.59
CA ASP A 158 27.83 69.92 -48.00
C ASP A 158 28.48 71.30 -47.85
N ARG A 159 29.25 71.52 -46.78
CA ARG A 159 29.91 72.81 -46.52
C ARG A 159 31.08 73.06 -47.45
N ASP A 160 31.89 72.04 -47.73
CA ASP A 160 33.04 72.14 -48.62
C ASP A 160 32.59 72.33 -50.07
N GLU A 161 31.54 71.64 -50.52
CA GLU A 161 30.86 71.91 -51.81
C GLU A 161 30.38 73.36 -51.91
N THR A 162 29.72 73.87 -50.85
CA THR A 162 29.20 75.25 -50.84
C THR A 162 30.33 76.30 -50.82
N SER A 163 31.42 76.03 -50.10
CA SER A 163 32.61 76.89 -50.00
C SER A 163 33.40 76.94 -51.31
N LEU A 164 33.59 75.78 -51.95
CA LEU A 164 34.25 75.67 -53.26
C LEU A 164 33.42 76.33 -54.37
N ALA A 165 32.09 76.23 -54.33
CA ALA A 165 31.21 76.95 -55.24
C ALA A 165 31.34 78.48 -55.10
N HIS A 166 31.42 79.00 -53.86
CA HIS A 166 31.61 80.44 -53.60
C HIS A 166 32.99 80.95 -54.03
N SER A 167 34.04 80.15 -53.85
CA SER A 167 35.42 80.53 -54.22
C SER A 167 35.65 80.53 -55.74
N ASN A 168 35.07 79.57 -56.46
CA ASN A 168 35.14 79.52 -57.93
C ASN A 168 34.33 80.62 -58.62
N ASP A 169 33.25 81.10 -58.00
CA ASP A 169 32.45 82.23 -58.50
C ASP A 169 33.21 83.56 -58.33
N SER A 170 33.91 83.72 -57.21
CA SER A 170 34.80 84.86 -56.92
C SER A 170 36.03 84.93 -57.84
N HIS A 171 36.64 83.80 -58.22
CA HIS A 171 37.80 83.79 -59.13
C HIS A 171 37.42 83.96 -60.61
N ARG A 172 36.21 83.57 -61.01
CA ARG A 172 35.72 83.81 -62.38
C ARG A 172 35.35 85.27 -62.65
N SER A 173 35.16 86.07 -61.61
CA SER A 173 34.81 87.49 -61.77
C SER A 173 36.03 88.40 -62.00
N ASP A 174 37.25 87.92 -61.78
CA ASP A 174 38.50 88.71 -61.95
C ASP A 174 39.18 88.54 -63.34
N ASP A 175 38.73 87.60 -64.20
CA ASP A 175 39.31 87.34 -65.54
C ASP A 175 38.41 87.83 -66.69
N SER A 176 37.51 88.79 -66.43
CA SER A 176 36.65 89.41 -67.45
C SER A 176 36.30 90.86 -67.12
N ALA A 177 37.29 91.76 -67.09
CA ALA A 177 37.13 93.19 -67.39
C ALA A 177 38.49 93.91 -67.54
#